data_AF-A0AAE0UYX1-F1
#
_entry.id   AF-A0AAE0UYX1-F1
#
_cell.length_a   1.000
_cell.length_b   1.000
_cell.length_c   1.000
_cell.angle_alpha   90.00
_cell.angle_beta   90.00
_cell.angle_gamma   90.00
#
_symmetry.space_group_name_H-M   'P 1'
#
loop_
_entity.id
_entity.type
_entity.pdbx_description
1 polymer ?
#
loop_
_entity_poly.entity_id
_entity_poly.type
_entity_poly.pdbx_seq_one_letter_code
_entity_poly.pdbx_strand_id
1 'polypeptide(L)'
;MASQHVKGRLSRWKQLVPRMSYRGRTLVINNLATSSLWHKLACVDPPPNLLASIQALLVDFFWDSLHWIPQSILHLPKEEGGQGLVQLASRTAAFRLQFLQRLLTGPKDLIWRAVAHGLLHKVGGLGLDRTLFLMDTKTLEVSGLPSFYRGLF
;
A
#
# COMPACT_ATOMS: atom_id res chain seq x y z
N MET A 1 15.43 7.47 0.47
CA MET A 1 15.95 6.16 0.03
C MET A 1 14.98 5.36 -0.86
N ALA A 2 13.76 4.99 -0.43
CA ALA A 2 12.86 4.15 -1.25
C ALA A 2 12.47 4.79 -2.59
N SER A 3 12.12 6.08 -2.60
CA SER A 3 11.80 6.84 -3.82
C SER A 3 12.99 6.89 -4.81
N GLN A 4 14.21 7.08 -4.32
CA GLN A 4 15.42 7.07 -5.16
C GLN A 4 15.66 5.70 -5.82
N HIS A 5 15.43 4.62 -5.09
CA HIS A 5 15.56 3.27 -5.64
C HIS A 5 14.53 3.00 -6.75
N VAL A 6 13.27 3.40 -6.53
CA VAL A 6 12.23 3.31 -7.57
C VAL A 6 12.61 4.15 -8.78
N LYS A 7 13.03 5.40 -8.58
CA LYS A 7 13.50 6.30 -9.66
C LYS A 7 14.66 5.69 -10.44
N GLY A 8 15.65 5.10 -9.77
CA GLY A 8 16.79 4.45 -10.40
C GLY A 8 16.43 3.18 -11.18
N ARG A 9 15.37 2.46 -10.80
CA ARG A 9 14.85 1.33 -11.59
C ARG A 9 14.12 1.82 -12.84
N LEU A 10 13.30 2.86 -12.71
CA LEU A 10 12.56 3.45 -13.84
C LEU A 10 13.48 4.12 -14.86
N SER A 11 14.56 4.78 -14.40
CA SER A 11 15.49 5.50 -15.29
C SER A 11 16.14 4.59 -16.34
N ARG A 12 16.36 3.31 -16.01
CA ARG A 12 16.91 2.30 -16.95
C ARG A 12 15.99 2.03 -18.14
N TRP A 13 14.70 2.28 -17.98
CA TRP A 13 13.70 2.06 -19.01
C TRP A 13 13.31 3.36 -19.73
N LYS A 14 13.75 4.53 -19.24
CA LYS A 14 13.33 5.83 -19.74
C LYS A 14 13.58 6.02 -21.24
N GLN A 15 14.70 5.52 -21.76
CA GLN A 15 15.00 5.59 -23.20
C GLN A 15 14.06 4.73 -24.07
N LEU A 16 13.44 3.70 -23.50
CA LEU A 16 12.53 2.81 -24.19
C LEU A 16 11.07 3.28 -24.08
N VAL A 17 10.74 4.14 -23.12
CA VAL A 17 9.37 4.65 -22.88
C VAL A 17 8.69 5.15 -24.15
N PRO A 18 9.33 5.96 -25.03
CA PRO A 18 8.69 6.45 -26.26
C PRO A 18 8.29 5.34 -27.24
N ARG A 19 8.97 4.17 -27.16
CA ARG A 19 8.71 3.00 -28.02
C ARG A 19 7.81 1.96 -27.34
N MET A 20 7.48 2.15 -26.07
CA MET A 20 6.67 1.22 -25.30
C MET A 20 5.19 1.58 -25.37
N SER A 21 4.36 0.57 -25.61
CA SER A 21 2.91 0.68 -25.42
C SER A 21 2.57 0.97 -23.95
N TYR A 22 1.41 1.58 -23.70
CA TYR A 22 0.90 1.81 -22.34
C TYR A 22 0.82 0.51 -21.52
N ARG A 23 0.45 -0.60 -22.15
CA ARG A 23 0.48 -1.93 -21.53
C ARG A 23 1.89 -2.32 -21.08
N GLY A 24 2.91 -2.06 -21.90
CA GLY A 24 4.31 -2.31 -21.55
C GLY A 24 4.76 -1.43 -20.38
N ARG A 25 4.38 -0.15 -20.38
CA ARG A 25 4.69 0.79 -19.28
C ARG A 25 4.07 0.33 -17.97
N THR A 26 2.79 -0.05 -17.97
CA THR A 26 2.12 -0.65 -16.80
C THR A 26 2.83 -1.91 -16.31
N LEU A 27 3.24 -2.80 -17.23
CA LEU A 27 3.92 -4.05 -16.84
C LEU A 27 5.24 -3.75 -16.12
N VAL A 28 6.04 -2.83 -16.64
CA VAL A 28 7.30 -2.40 -15.99
C VAL A 28 7.00 -1.80 -14.62
N ILE A 29 6.00 -0.93 -14.49
CA ILE A 29 5.66 -0.34 -13.19
C ILE A 29 5.23 -1.42 -12.19
N ASN A 30 4.21 -2.22 -12.54
CA ASN A 30 3.57 -3.16 -11.64
C ASN A 30 4.48 -4.32 -11.21
N ASN A 31 5.41 -4.75 -12.08
CA ASN A 31 6.30 -5.88 -11.77
C ASN A 31 7.67 -5.43 -11.29
N LEU A 32 8.25 -4.39 -11.89
CA LEU A 32 9.63 -3.99 -11.61
C LEU A 32 9.71 -2.93 -10.52
N ALA A 33 8.94 -1.84 -10.65
CA ALA A 33 9.08 -0.70 -9.74
C ALA A 33 8.51 -1.03 -8.35
N THR A 34 7.35 -1.66 -8.33
CA THR A 34 6.59 -1.84 -7.09
C THR A 34 6.87 -3.13 -6.34
N SER A 35 7.46 -4.15 -6.97
CA SER A 35 7.89 -5.39 -6.29
C SER A 35 8.83 -5.14 -5.13
N SER A 36 9.71 -4.14 -5.25
CA SER A 36 10.63 -3.73 -4.17
C SER A 36 9.96 -3.04 -2.97
N LEU A 37 8.69 -2.63 -3.11
CA LEU A 37 7.92 -1.92 -2.09
C LEU A 37 7.05 -2.86 -1.27
N TRP A 38 6.53 -3.94 -1.87
CA TRP A 38 5.51 -4.80 -1.25
C TRP A 38 5.89 -5.34 0.12
N HIS A 39 7.08 -5.91 0.25
CA HIS A 39 7.55 -6.42 1.54
C HIS A 39 7.59 -5.31 2.61
N LYS A 40 8.08 -4.11 2.24
CA LYS A 40 8.20 -2.99 3.18
C LYS A 40 6.83 -2.46 3.60
N LEU A 41 5.91 -2.30 2.65
CA LEU A 41 4.55 -1.81 2.92
C LEU A 41 3.69 -2.81 3.69
N ALA A 42 3.96 -4.11 3.52
CA ALA A 42 3.28 -5.16 4.28
C ALA A 42 3.67 -5.16 5.76
N CYS A 43 4.90 -4.73 6.11
CA CYS A 43 5.42 -4.83 7.47
C CYS A 43 5.53 -3.48 8.20
N VAL A 44 5.68 -2.38 7.47
CA VAL A 44 6.00 -1.06 8.03
C VAL A 44 5.06 -0.03 7.45
N ASP A 45 4.67 0.94 8.28
CA ASP A 45 3.95 2.10 7.80
C ASP A 45 4.87 3.03 7.02
N PRO A 46 4.48 3.40 5.78
CA PRO A 46 5.26 4.37 5.03
C PRO A 46 5.18 5.75 5.72
N PRO A 47 6.28 6.51 5.72
CA PRO A 47 6.25 7.90 6.13
C PRO A 47 5.19 8.71 5.35
N PRO A 48 4.64 9.78 5.94
CA PRO A 48 3.72 10.67 5.26
C PRO A 48 4.29 11.11 3.91
N ASN A 49 3.42 11.22 2.90
CA ASN A 49 3.76 11.63 1.53
C ASN A 49 4.70 10.70 0.75
N LEU A 50 5.29 9.65 1.35
CA LEU A 50 6.17 8.74 0.62
C LEU A 50 5.41 8.05 -0.52
N LEU A 51 4.23 7.49 -0.23
CA LEU A 51 3.42 6.81 -1.24
C LEU A 51 3.01 7.76 -2.36
N ALA A 52 2.59 9.00 -2.02
CA ALA A 52 2.23 10.01 -3.00
C ALA A 52 3.41 10.39 -3.90
N SER A 53 4.60 10.60 -3.32
CA SER A 53 5.82 10.93 -4.07
C SER A 53 6.23 9.82 -5.03
N ILE A 54 6.14 8.56 -4.60
CA ILE A 54 6.44 7.42 -5.46
C ILE A 54 5.35 7.27 -6.52
N GLN A 55 4.07 7.41 -6.17
CA GLN A 55 2.96 7.33 -7.11
C GLN A 55 3.12 8.36 -8.23
N ALA A 56 3.51 9.60 -7.90
CA ALA A 56 3.79 10.63 -8.88
C ALA A 56 4.90 10.22 -9.86
N LEU A 57 5.99 9.61 -9.37
CA LEU A 57 7.06 9.08 -10.25
C LEU A 57 6.57 7.96 -11.17
N LEU A 58 5.67 7.10 -10.69
CA LEU A 58 5.09 6.03 -11.51
C LEU A 58 4.19 6.60 -12.62
N VAL A 59 3.38 7.61 -12.29
CA VAL A 59 2.47 8.28 -13.21
C VAL A 59 3.24 9.09 -14.25
N ASP A 60 4.28 9.81 -13.83
CA ASP A 60 5.19 10.54 -14.72
C ASP A 60 5.86 9.59 -15.73
N PHE A 61 6.39 8.45 -15.27
CA PHE A 61 6.95 7.42 -16.16
C PHE A 61 5.89 6.83 -17.11
N PHE A 62 4.64 6.67 -16.65
CA PHE A 62 3.57 6.16 -17.50
C PHE A 62 3.23 7.11 -18.64
N TRP A 63 3.11 8.41 -18.35
CA TRP A 63 2.67 9.41 -19.32
C TRP A 63 3.78 10.02 -20.16
N ASP A 64 5.02 10.00 -19.67
CA ASP A 64 6.12 10.76 -20.25
C ASP A 64 5.78 12.27 -20.29
N SER A 65 5.39 12.81 -19.12
CA SER A 65 5.03 14.23 -18.88
C SER A 65 3.66 14.74 -19.41
N LEU A 66 2.88 13.95 -20.15
CA LEU A 66 1.59 14.38 -20.73
C LEU A 66 0.38 13.61 -20.18
N HIS A 67 -0.40 14.22 -19.29
CA HIS A 67 -1.57 13.59 -18.66
C HIS A 67 -2.85 13.77 -19.51
N TRP A 68 -3.30 12.73 -20.21
CA TRP A 68 -4.46 12.83 -21.12
C TRP A 68 -5.80 12.47 -20.45
N ILE A 69 -5.76 11.67 -19.39
CA ILE A 69 -6.95 11.26 -18.63
C ILE A 69 -6.73 11.42 -17.12
N PRO A 70 -7.79 11.55 -16.33
CA PRO A 70 -7.70 11.52 -14.87
C PRO A 70 -6.95 10.28 -14.38
N GLN A 71 -6.08 10.48 -13.38
CA GLN A 71 -5.27 9.41 -12.80
C GLN A 71 -6.14 8.28 -12.20
N SER A 72 -7.34 8.59 -11.72
CA SER A 72 -8.29 7.59 -11.20
C SER A 72 -8.61 6.51 -12.22
N ILE A 73 -8.78 6.88 -13.50
CA ILE A 73 -9.09 5.94 -14.60
C ILE A 73 -7.89 5.02 -14.88
N LEU A 74 -6.67 5.53 -14.71
CA LEU A 74 -5.44 4.76 -14.95
C LEU A 74 -5.34 3.52 -14.05
N HIS A 75 -5.89 3.62 -12.84
CA HIS A 75 -5.90 2.55 -11.84
C HIS A 75 -6.95 1.47 -12.07
N LEU A 76 -7.98 1.76 -12.88
CA LEU A 76 -9.04 0.79 -13.15
C LEU A 76 -8.52 -0.42 -13.93
N PRO A 77 -9.16 -1.59 -13.78
CA PRO A 77 -8.93 -2.75 -14.63
C PRO A 77 -9.14 -2.40 -16.11
N LYS A 78 -8.59 -3.23 -17.01
CA LYS A 78 -8.71 -3.00 -18.46
C LYS A 78 -10.13 -3.22 -18.95
N GLU A 79 -10.82 -4.13 -18.29
CA GLU A 79 -12.21 -4.49 -18.47
C GLU A 79 -13.14 -3.30 -18.21
N GLU A 80 -12.69 -2.34 -17.40
CA GLU A 80 -13.40 -1.10 -17.06
C GLU A 80 -12.83 0.13 -17.81
N GLY A 81 -12.03 -0.08 -18.86
CA GLY A 81 -11.44 0.99 -19.66
C GLY A 81 -10.17 1.64 -19.06
N GLY A 82 -9.67 1.10 -17.96
CA GLY A 82 -8.41 1.54 -17.35
C GLY A 82 -7.16 0.88 -17.92
N GLN A 83 -6.02 1.14 -17.27
CA GLN A 83 -4.73 0.55 -17.66
C GLN A 83 -4.20 -0.47 -16.65
N GLY A 84 -4.89 -0.65 -15.53
CA GLY A 84 -4.49 -1.53 -14.43
C GLY A 84 -3.21 -1.06 -13.73
N LEU A 85 -2.95 0.24 -13.70
CA LEU A 85 -1.78 0.76 -12.99
C LEU A 85 -1.99 0.64 -11.49
N VAL A 86 -1.03 0.06 -10.78
CA VAL A 86 -1.17 -0.09 -9.33
C VAL A 86 -1.26 1.26 -8.60
N GLN A 87 -2.24 1.36 -7.69
CA GLN A 87 -2.39 2.45 -6.74
C GLN A 87 -1.75 2.03 -5.40
N LEU A 88 -0.66 2.69 -5.02
CA LEU A 88 0.14 2.28 -3.86
C LEU A 88 -0.62 2.38 -2.53
N ALA A 89 -1.46 3.42 -2.37
CA ALA A 89 -2.29 3.61 -1.17
C ALA A 89 -3.28 2.45 -1.01
N SER A 90 -4.05 2.15 -2.05
CA SER A 90 -5.02 1.04 -2.06
C SER A 90 -4.36 -0.31 -1.83
N ARG A 91 -3.17 -0.54 -2.41
CA ARG A 91 -2.41 -1.77 -2.16
C ARG A 91 -1.91 -1.87 -0.71
N THR A 92 -1.50 -0.76 -0.11
CA THR A 92 -1.08 -0.70 1.31
C THR A 92 -2.26 -1.00 2.23
N ALA A 93 -3.43 -0.39 1.97
CA ALA A 93 -4.67 -0.69 2.69
C ALA A 93 -5.06 -2.18 2.54
N ALA A 94 -4.92 -2.76 1.35
CA ALA A 94 -5.17 -4.18 1.14
C ALA A 94 -4.24 -5.08 1.99
N PHE A 95 -2.96 -4.72 2.17
CA PHE A 95 -2.09 -5.46 3.09
C PHE A 95 -2.54 -5.36 4.55
N ARG A 96 -3.04 -4.20 4.99
CA ARG A 96 -3.62 -4.04 6.33
C ARG A 96 -4.87 -4.90 6.51
N LEU A 97 -5.74 -4.95 5.50
CA LEU A 97 -6.91 -5.84 5.51
C LEU A 97 -6.51 -7.32 5.54
N GLN A 98 -5.49 -7.73 4.78
CA GLN A 98 -4.97 -9.10 4.84
C GLN A 98 -4.37 -9.45 6.20
N PHE A 99 -3.67 -8.50 6.83
CA PHE A 99 -3.19 -8.66 8.20
C PHE A 99 -4.36 -8.86 9.17
N LEU A 100 -5.40 -8.03 9.10
CA LEU A 100 -6.60 -8.14 9.93
C LEU A 100 -7.32 -9.46 9.72
N GLN A 101 -7.52 -9.86 8.46
CA GLN A 101 -8.12 -11.15 8.13
C GLN A 101 -7.34 -12.29 8.80
N ARG A 102 -6.00 -12.31 8.68
CA ARG A 102 -5.17 -13.32 9.33
C ARG A 102 -5.19 -13.22 10.85
N LEU A 103 -5.29 -12.02 11.42
CA LEU A 103 -5.38 -11.82 12.87
C LEU A 103 -6.69 -12.42 13.41
N LEU A 104 -7.82 -12.14 12.75
CA LEU A 104 -9.16 -12.50 13.20
C LEU A 104 -9.51 -13.96 12.89
N THR A 105 -9.29 -14.40 11.65
CA THR A 105 -9.79 -15.69 11.14
C THR A 105 -8.68 -16.69 10.77
N GLY A 106 -7.40 -16.31 10.90
CA GLY A 106 -6.29 -17.19 10.54
C GLY A 106 -6.05 -18.36 11.51
N PRO A 107 -5.11 -19.25 11.19
CA PRO A 107 -4.70 -20.38 12.04
C PRO A 107 -4.32 -19.97 13.47
N LYS A 108 -4.55 -20.85 14.46
CA LYS A 108 -4.33 -20.54 15.90
C LYS A 108 -2.85 -20.48 16.30
N ASP A 109 -1.98 -21.13 15.53
CA ASP A 109 -0.54 -21.30 15.74
C ASP A 109 0.33 -20.12 15.27
N LEU A 110 -0.28 -18.99 14.89
CA LEU A 110 0.45 -17.79 14.49
C LEU A 110 1.15 -17.13 15.69
N ILE A 111 2.47 -17.31 15.80
CA ILE A 111 3.29 -16.79 16.91
C ILE A 111 3.12 -15.28 17.14
N TRP A 112 3.03 -14.49 16.06
CA TRP A 112 2.90 -13.03 16.15
C TRP A 112 1.52 -12.57 16.66
N ARG A 113 0.51 -13.46 16.68
CA ARG A 113 -0.85 -13.11 17.09
C ARG A 113 -0.93 -12.72 18.57
N ALA A 114 -0.18 -13.40 19.44
CA ALA A 114 -0.13 -13.08 20.86
C ALA A 114 0.45 -11.68 21.08
N VAL A 115 1.49 -11.31 20.34
CA VAL A 115 2.09 -9.98 20.38
C VAL A 115 1.11 -8.92 19.87
N ALA A 116 0.42 -9.19 18.76
CA ALA A 116 -0.59 -8.29 18.21
C ALA A 116 -1.75 -8.07 19.20
N HIS A 117 -2.27 -9.13 19.83
CA HIS A 117 -3.29 -9.01 20.88
C HIS A 117 -2.78 -8.23 22.09
N GLY A 118 -1.56 -8.47 22.55
CA GLY A 118 -0.97 -7.72 23.67
C GLY A 118 -0.78 -6.23 23.39
N LEU A 119 -0.54 -5.85 22.13
CA LEU A 119 -0.50 -4.44 21.71
C LEU A 119 -1.90 -3.83 21.65
N LEU A 120 -2.87 -4.56 21.06
CA LEU A 120 -4.26 -4.11 20.92
C LEU A 120 -4.97 -3.99 22.27
N HIS A 121 -4.68 -4.88 23.22
CA HIS A 121 -5.24 -4.85 24.58
C HIS A 121 -4.95 -3.55 25.35
N LYS A 122 -3.94 -2.77 24.91
CA LYS A 122 -3.59 -1.48 25.51
C LYS A 122 -4.44 -0.31 24.99
N VAL A 123 -5.21 -0.50 23.92
CA VAL A 123 -6.01 0.55 23.28
C VAL A 123 -7.08 1.06 24.26
N GLY A 124 -7.04 2.37 24.55
CA GLY A 124 -8.01 3.05 25.43
C GLY A 124 -8.16 2.47 26.84
N GLY A 125 -7.23 1.61 27.30
CA GLY A 125 -7.35 0.91 28.59
C GLY A 125 -8.53 -0.07 28.68
N LEU A 126 -9.15 -0.43 27.55
CA LEU A 126 -10.39 -1.21 27.52
C LEU A 126 -10.18 -2.71 27.79
N GLY A 127 -8.95 -3.20 27.65
CA GLY A 127 -8.63 -4.63 27.78
C GLY A 127 -9.23 -5.49 26.67
N LEU A 128 -9.53 -4.90 25.52
CA LEU A 128 -10.15 -5.55 24.37
C LEU A 128 -9.11 -5.85 23.29
N ASP A 129 -9.29 -6.94 22.55
CA ASP A 129 -8.33 -7.37 21.53
C ASP A 129 -8.95 -7.41 20.12
N ARG A 130 -9.75 -8.43 19.81
CA ARG A 130 -10.48 -8.64 18.55
C ARG A 130 -11.79 -7.86 18.55
N THR A 131 -12.40 -7.73 19.73
CA THR A 131 -13.67 -7.03 19.93
C THR A 131 -13.57 -5.54 19.64
N LEU A 132 -12.38 -4.95 19.64
CA LEU A 132 -12.13 -3.57 19.21
C LEU A 132 -12.67 -3.31 17.79
N PHE A 133 -12.56 -4.28 16.88
CA PHE A 133 -13.00 -4.13 15.49
C PHE A 133 -14.52 -4.24 15.31
N LEU A 134 -15.26 -4.51 16.39
CA LEU A 134 -16.73 -4.51 16.40
C LEU A 134 -17.30 -3.21 16.97
N MET A 135 -16.45 -2.32 17.48
CA MET A 135 -16.85 -1.04 18.07
C MET A 135 -16.78 0.10 17.04
N ASP A 136 -17.32 1.26 17.38
CA ASP A 136 -17.06 2.49 16.63
C ASP A 136 -15.58 2.88 16.79
N THR A 137 -14.82 2.75 15.72
CA THR A 137 -13.37 2.96 15.72
C THR A 137 -13.00 4.44 15.79
N LYS A 138 -13.93 5.34 15.48
CA LYS A 138 -13.69 6.80 15.47
C LYS A 138 -13.44 7.37 16.85
N THR A 139 -13.96 6.73 17.89
CA THR A 139 -13.84 7.17 19.28
C THR A 139 -12.68 6.50 20.03
N LEU A 140 -11.95 5.59 19.38
CA LEU A 140 -10.87 4.84 20.03
C LEU A 140 -9.61 5.68 20.17
N GLU A 141 -9.07 5.71 21.39
CA GLU A 141 -7.77 6.34 21.63
C GLU A 141 -6.63 5.40 21.19
N VAL A 142 -6.06 5.68 20.01
CA VAL A 142 -4.98 4.89 19.39
C VAL A 142 -3.58 5.51 19.55
N SER A 143 -3.46 6.56 20.36
CA SER A 143 -2.22 7.35 20.56
C SER A 143 -1.03 6.49 20.99
N GLY A 144 -1.26 5.51 21.87
CA GLY A 144 -0.26 4.59 22.42
C GLY A 144 0.17 3.44 21.50
N LEU A 145 -0.48 3.26 20.33
CA LEU A 145 -0.13 2.19 19.41
C LEU A 145 1.07 2.55 18.52
N PRO A 146 1.88 1.57 18.09
CA PRO A 146 2.81 1.77 16.98
C PRO A 146 2.04 2.16 15.71
N SER A 147 2.67 2.96 14.83
CA SER A 147 2.02 3.51 13.62
C SER A 147 1.26 2.43 12.83
N PHE A 148 1.91 1.29 12.56
CA PHE A 148 1.33 0.18 11.82
C PHE A 148 -0.05 -0.24 12.34
N TYR A 149 -0.22 -0.30 13.67
CA TYR A 149 -1.48 -0.73 14.30
C TYR A 149 -2.53 0.38 14.32
N ARG A 150 -2.12 1.65 14.28
CA ARG A 150 -3.05 2.78 14.12
C ARG A 150 -3.73 2.72 12.76
N GLY A 151 -2.99 2.35 11.71
CA GLY A 151 -3.55 2.20 10.36
C GLY A 151 -4.48 1.00 10.17
N LEU A 152 -4.87 0.30 11.24
CA LEU A 152 -5.90 -0.74 11.23
C LEU A 152 -7.32 -0.20 11.51
N PHE A 153 -7.41 1.04 12.01
CA PHE A 153 -8.65 1.74 12.36
C PHE A 153 -8.87 2.93 11.43
#